data_AF-A0A424RM49-F1
#
_entry.id   AF-A0A424RM49-F1
#
_cell.length_a   1.000
_cell.length_b   1.000
_cell.length_c   1.000
_cell.angle_alpha   90.00
_cell.angle_beta   90.00
_cell.angle_gamma   90.00
#
_symmetry.space_group_name_H-M   'P 1'
#
loop_
_entity.id
_entity.type
_entity.pdbx_description
1 polymer ?
#
loop_
_entity_poly.entity_id
_entity_poly.type
_entity_poly.pdbx_seq_one_letter_code
_entity_poly.pdbx_strand_id
1 'polypeptide(L)'
;MSVEQPAALSSLDEMRSRRPSTFSGNGLSDSHRGAELYAQHCASCHEGQVYKAPNAYWLGIMSAKNLYNTMASGIMQQQASALSEQERREIVEHLVQQPFEEAFVEPKYLACKGEAEKFSAFREVERTGWGADTRRFVPKDVAKLDKGDISRLRLKWSFGFPGAMRARSQPTVAMGAIFVGSQDGTVYALDLESGCVRWAYEASAEVRTGVVIANHSVLGELAFFGDLIANVYAVKATTGELVWKVSADNHHSATITGTPAFYDDRLYVPVSSLEVIPAADPKYECCTFRGHVLALDASDGQIAWDSYSVDLESAHVGETSLGTRIMAPSGAPVWTSPTIFASANMLIFGSGENYSSPADGNSDSIIAVRLDTGERIWQRQNVEGDAWNVACMMEDNPNCPKEDGPDHDQASSPLLISTSSGDSILVAGQKDGRVFAIDAETGKRKLWEVDIARGSIQGGVHFGMAADGTKVYAPVNDMNDTRNGEWLDPEKARPGITAIDAETGEVLWSHIQEDVCGEDRPTCDPGISAPVTAIPGAVVAGHLDGFLRIYDNETGSILWERDTARGFDTVNGVDAFGGSMSGAGPTVAQGHLIANSGYGLYFHEPGNALLVYSVDGR
;
A
#
# COMPACT_ATOMS: atom_id res chain seq x y z
N MET A 1 36.19 14.12 -0.82
CA MET A 1 35.78 14.14 0.59
C MET A 1 35.47 12.71 0.95
N SER A 2 36.09 12.17 1.99
CA SER A 2 35.89 10.77 2.41
C SER A 2 34.46 10.60 2.89
N VAL A 3 33.66 9.85 2.13
CA VAL A 3 32.30 9.47 2.49
C VAL A 3 32.42 8.44 3.62
N GLU A 4 31.96 8.80 4.81
CA GLU A 4 31.76 7.84 5.90
C GLU A 4 30.73 6.79 5.43
N GLN A 5 31.10 5.51 5.51
CA GLN A 5 30.17 4.42 5.25
C GLN A 5 29.03 4.48 6.29
N PRO A 6 27.75 4.44 5.88
CA PRO A 6 26.65 4.33 6.83
C PRO A 6 26.75 3.01 7.59
N ALA A 7 26.51 3.06 8.90
CA ALA A 7 26.49 1.87 9.75
C ALA A 7 25.38 0.91 9.33
N ALA A 8 25.68 -0.40 9.28
CA ALA A 8 24.68 -1.45 9.21
C ALA A 8 23.69 -1.28 10.38
N LEU A 9 22.40 -1.57 10.14
CA LEU A 9 21.30 -1.32 11.08
C LEU A 9 21.62 -1.83 12.51
N SER A 10 21.95 -0.91 13.42
CA SER A 10 22.09 -1.19 14.85
C SER A 10 20.74 -1.10 15.56
N SER A 11 20.07 -2.24 15.69
CA SER A 11 18.87 -2.47 16.51
C SER A 11 17.58 -1.71 16.10
N LEU A 12 16.44 -2.38 16.26
CA LEU A 12 15.09 -1.81 16.07
C LEU A 12 14.82 -0.56 16.93
N ASP A 13 15.55 -0.36 18.02
CA ASP A 13 15.36 0.77 18.94
C ASP A 13 15.91 2.09 18.38
N GLU A 14 16.91 2.06 17.48
CA GLU A 14 17.39 3.29 16.81
C GLU A 14 16.38 3.83 15.79
N MET A 15 15.65 2.95 15.08
CA MET A 15 14.53 3.36 14.22
C MET A 15 13.37 3.96 15.03
N ARG A 16 13.15 3.48 16.26
CA ARG A 16 12.09 3.99 17.17
C ARG A 16 12.40 5.36 17.77
N SER A 17 13.68 5.71 17.91
CA SER A 17 14.13 6.92 18.61
C SER A 17 14.13 8.21 17.77
N ARG A 18 14.02 8.13 16.43
CA ARG A 18 14.06 9.30 15.53
C ARG A 18 12.67 9.91 15.26
N ARG A 19 11.91 10.18 16.33
CA ARG A 19 10.70 11.03 16.26
C ARG A 19 11.12 12.48 15.96
N PRO A 20 10.45 13.21 15.03
CA PRO A 20 10.66 14.64 14.89
C PRO A 20 10.38 15.35 16.22
N SER A 21 11.26 16.27 16.62
CA SER A 21 11.18 17.05 17.87
C SER A 21 9.93 17.94 17.97
N THR A 22 9.18 18.08 16.87
CA THR A 22 7.91 18.82 16.80
C THR A 22 6.71 18.02 17.31
N PHE A 23 6.82 16.69 17.48
CA PHE A 23 5.83 15.83 18.15
C PHE A 23 6.11 15.69 19.65
N SER A 24 6.43 16.80 20.34
CA SER A 24 6.65 16.82 21.80
C SER A 24 5.33 16.83 22.59
N GLY A 25 4.45 15.88 22.31
CA GLY A 25 3.49 15.38 23.29
C GLY A 25 4.12 14.18 23.99
N ASN A 26 4.47 14.33 25.28
CA ASN A 26 5.08 13.33 26.18
C ASN A 26 5.07 11.88 25.64
N GLY A 27 6.15 11.47 24.97
CA GLY A 27 6.39 10.06 24.68
C GLY A 27 6.53 9.28 25.99
N LEU A 28 5.89 8.12 26.05
CA LEU A 28 6.07 7.16 27.14
C LEU A 28 7.58 6.79 27.20
N SER A 29 8.24 7.01 28.34
CA SER A 29 9.65 6.63 28.49
C SER A 29 9.80 5.11 28.55
N ASP A 30 10.99 4.60 28.17
CA ASP A 30 11.38 3.18 28.08
C ASP A 30 11.27 2.34 29.38
N SER A 31 10.59 2.86 30.41
CA SER A 31 10.26 2.12 31.63
C SER A 31 8.76 2.13 31.82
N HIS A 32 8.05 1.15 31.26
CA HIS A 32 6.63 0.98 31.53
C HIS A 32 6.35 -0.39 32.14
N ARG A 33 5.61 -0.37 33.24
CA ARG A 33 4.94 -1.52 33.87
C ARG A 33 4.23 -2.41 32.83
N GLY A 34 3.74 -1.82 31.72
CA GLY A 34 3.21 -2.53 30.56
C GLY A 34 4.16 -3.55 29.91
N ALA A 35 5.45 -3.25 29.80
CA ALA A 35 6.45 -4.19 29.26
C ALA A 35 6.66 -5.39 30.20
N GLU A 36 6.70 -5.16 31.52
CA GLU A 36 6.78 -6.23 32.51
C GLU A 36 5.53 -7.11 32.50
N LEU A 37 4.35 -6.48 32.42
CA LEU A 37 3.06 -7.18 32.30
C LEU A 37 3.00 -8.00 31.01
N TYR A 38 3.43 -7.45 29.89
CA TYR A 38 3.48 -8.18 28.61
C TYR A 38 4.42 -9.39 28.71
N ALA A 39 5.63 -9.21 29.25
CA ALA A 39 6.59 -10.30 29.44
C ALA A 39 6.03 -11.43 30.33
N GLN A 40 5.28 -11.08 31.37
CA GLN A 40 4.70 -12.04 32.31
C GLN A 40 3.48 -12.79 31.77
N HIS A 41 2.65 -12.12 30.96
CA HIS A 41 1.31 -12.63 30.61
C HIS A 41 1.13 -12.97 29.13
N CYS A 42 1.96 -12.42 28.23
CA CYS A 42 1.72 -12.47 26.79
C CYS A 42 2.91 -13.05 26.00
N ALA A 43 4.15 -12.70 26.36
CA ALA A 43 5.33 -12.99 25.56
C ALA A 43 5.53 -14.50 25.28
N SER A 44 5.20 -15.38 26.24
CA SER A 44 5.32 -16.84 26.05
C SER A 44 4.52 -17.39 24.88
N CYS A 45 3.47 -16.69 24.44
CA CYS A 45 2.69 -17.07 23.26
C CYS A 45 3.05 -16.23 22.04
N HIS A 46 3.28 -14.92 22.23
CA HIS A 46 3.39 -13.95 21.15
C HIS A 46 4.84 -13.73 20.64
N GLU A 47 5.85 -14.40 21.21
CA GLU A 47 7.24 -14.34 20.73
C GLU A 47 7.61 -15.57 19.87
N GLY A 48 6.72 -15.92 18.93
CA GLY A 48 6.96 -16.99 17.95
C GLY A 48 6.89 -18.43 18.50
N GLN A 49 6.52 -18.62 19.76
CA GLN A 49 6.48 -19.95 20.41
C GLN A 49 5.19 -20.74 20.13
N VAL A 50 4.11 -20.06 19.76
CA VAL A 50 2.80 -20.68 19.52
C VAL A 50 2.36 -20.35 18.10
N TYR A 51 2.28 -21.38 17.25
CA TYR A 51 1.94 -21.25 15.83
C TYR A 51 0.68 -20.42 15.54
N LYS A 52 -0.37 -20.54 16.37
CA LYS A 52 -1.63 -19.81 16.18
C LYS A 52 -1.67 -18.44 16.85
N ALA A 53 -0.65 -18.07 17.64
CA ALA A 53 -0.60 -16.77 18.27
C ALA A 53 0.08 -15.77 17.32
N PRO A 54 -0.50 -14.59 17.08
CA PRO A 54 0.17 -13.57 16.29
C PRO A 54 1.47 -13.15 17.01
N ASN A 55 2.56 -13.03 16.27
CA ASN A 55 3.78 -12.42 16.78
C ASN A 55 3.52 -11.01 17.40
N ALA A 56 4.28 -10.63 18.43
CA ALA A 56 4.20 -9.33 19.12
C ALA A 56 4.17 -8.13 18.17
N TYR A 57 4.94 -8.20 17.08
CA TYR A 57 4.97 -7.19 16.03
C TYR A 57 3.58 -6.91 15.46
N TRP A 58 2.78 -7.96 15.22
CA TRP A 58 1.44 -7.86 14.67
C TRP A 58 0.47 -7.20 15.63
N LEU A 59 0.61 -7.46 16.92
CA LEU A 59 -0.18 -6.78 17.93
C LEU A 59 0.08 -5.27 17.89
N GLY A 60 1.34 -4.85 17.70
CA GLY A 60 1.71 -3.44 17.62
C GLY A 60 1.13 -2.66 16.43
N ILE A 61 0.61 -3.34 15.40
CA ILE A 61 -0.04 -2.69 14.24
C ILE A 61 -1.58 -2.75 14.29
N MET A 62 -2.16 -3.38 15.31
CA MET A 62 -3.60 -3.35 15.55
C MET A 62 -4.01 -2.05 16.24
N SER A 63 -5.29 -1.68 16.16
CA SER A 63 -5.78 -0.52 16.89
C SER A 63 -5.76 -0.76 18.40
N ALA A 64 -5.39 0.27 19.17
CA ALA A 64 -5.38 0.21 20.65
C ALA A 64 -6.75 -0.25 21.20
N LYS A 65 -7.83 0.23 20.59
CA LYS A 65 -9.21 -0.15 20.93
C LYS A 65 -9.47 -1.64 20.67
N ASN A 66 -9.03 -2.19 19.54
CA ASN A 66 -9.19 -3.62 19.24
C ASN A 66 -8.38 -4.50 20.18
N LEU A 67 -7.12 -4.14 20.48
CA LEU A 67 -6.29 -4.87 21.44
C LEU A 67 -6.94 -4.87 22.83
N TYR A 68 -7.41 -3.69 23.29
CA TYR A 68 -8.08 -3.55 24.57
C TYR A 68 -9.37 -4.38 24.61
N ASN A 69 -10.25 -4.25 23.62
CA ASN A 69 -11.51 -4.98 23.55
C ASN A 69 -11.29 -6.50 23.50
N THR A 70 -10.26 -6.95 22.76
CA THR A 70 -9.86 -8.36 22.66
C THR A 70 -9.49 -8.94 24.02
N MET A 71 -8.79 -8.18 24.86
CA MET A 71 -8.46 -8.58 26.24
C MET A 71 -9.61 -8.39 27.23
N ALA A 72 -10.43 -7.34 27.05
CA ALA A 72 -11.47 -6.98 28.02
C ALA A 72 -12.74 -7.84 27.88
N SER A 73 -13.13 -8.15 26.65
CA SER A 73 -14.42 -8.78 26.32
C SER A 73 -14.37 -9.75 25.13
N GLY A 74 -13.24 -9.83 24.43
CA GLY A 74 -13.07 -10.66 23.23
C GLY A 74 -12.41 -12.02 23.51
N ILE A 75 -11.83 -12.59 22.46
CA ILE A 75 -11.29 -13.97 22.46
C ILE A 75 -10.15 -14.20 23.46
N MET A 76 -9.45 -13.14 23.88
CA MET A 76 -8.35 -13.22 24.86
C MET A 76 -8.79 -12.89 26.29
N GLN A 77 -10.10 -12.76 26.54
CA GLN A 77 -10.62 -12.41 27.87
C GLN A 77 -10.19 -13.41 28.95
N GLN A 78 -10.13 -14.71 28.62
CA GLN A 78 -9.73 -15.73 29.59
C GLN A 78 -8.23 -15.63 29.95
N GLN A 79 -7.37 -15.39 28.95
CA GLN A 79 -5.93 -15.22 29.11
C GLN A 79 -5.61 -13.93 29.87
N ALA A 80 -6.37 -12.86 29.60
CA ALA A 80 -6.26 -11.57 30.27
C ALA A 80 -7.09 -11.46 31.57
N SER A 81 -7.65 -12.57 32.06
CA SER A 81 -8.58 -12.55 33.21
C SER A 81 -7.91 -12.15 34.53
N ALA A 82 -6.61 -12.39 34.67
CA ALA A 82 -5.83 -11.99 35.84
C ALA A 82 -5.44 -10.50 35.84
N LEU A 83 -5.58 -9.81 34.70
CA LEU A 83 -5.21 -8.41 34.55
C LEU A 83 -6.38 -7.51 34.96
N SER A 84 -6.08 -6.49 35.76
CA SER A 84 -6.99 -5.37 35.99
C SER A 84 -7.19 -4.54 34.72
N GLU A 85 -8.20 -3.67 34.74
CA GLU A 85 -8.46 -2.75 33.63
C GLU A 85 -7.24 -1.87 33.30
N GLN A 86 -6.61 -1.31 34.33
CA GLN A 86 -5.41 -0.47 34.18
C GLN A 86 -4.23 -1.26 33.59
N GLU A 87 -4.03 -2.51 34.02
CA GLU A 87 -2.93 -3.34 33.51
C GLU A 87 -3.13 -3.72 32.04
N ARG A 88 -4.38 -3.95 31.61
CA ARG A 88 -4.68 -4.15 30.18
C ARG A 88 -4.34 -2.90 29.37
N ARG A 89 -4.67 -1.71 29.88
CA ARG A 89 -4.33 -0.43 29.21
C ARG A 89 -2.82 -0.29 29.07
N GLU A 90 -2.07 -0.51 30.15
CA GLU A 90 -0.60 -0.43 30.14
C GLU A 90 0.05 -1.41 29.16
N ILE A 91 -0.50 -2.63 29.01
CA ILE A 91 -0.06 -3.58 27.97
C ILE A 91 -0.35 -3.03 26.56
N VAL A 92 -1.54 -2.48 26.32
CA VAL A 92 -1.87 -1.88 25.02
C VAL A 92 -0.92 -0.73 24.70
N GLU A 93 -0.69 0.18 25.64
CA GLU A 93 0.24 1.30 25.49
C GLU A 93 1.66 0.82 25.15
N HIS A 94 2.09 -0.27 25.77
CA HIS A 94 3.37 -0.92 25.44
C HIS A 94 3.37 -1.52 24.04
N LEU A 95 2.28 -2.17 23.61
CA LEU A 95 2.21 -2.80 22.28
C LEU A 95 2.18 -1.76 21.16
N VAL A 96 1.34 -0.72 21.28
CA VAL A 96 1.15 0.29 20.23
C VAL A 96 2.08 1.49 20.36
N GLN A 97 2.83 1.60 21.46
CA GLN A 97 3.81 2.68 21.73
C GLN A 97 3.18 4.08 21.75
N GLN A 98 1.91 4.16 22.17
CA GLN A 98 1.11 5.37 22.26
C GLN A 98 0.28 5.37 23.56
N PRO A 99 0.02 6.53 24.19
CA PRO A 99 -0.86 6.63 25.35
C PRO A 99 -2.28 6.13 25.05
N PHE A 100 -2.92 5.50 26.04
CA PHE A 100 -4.30 5.04 25.91
C PHE A 100 -5.27 6.16 26.32
N GLU A 101 -5.93 6.82 25.35
CA GLU A 101 -6.94 7.84 25.62
C GLU A 101 -8.36 7.25 25.66
N GLU A 102 -9.14 7.60 26.68
CA GLU A 102 -10.57 7.19 26.79
C GLU A 102 -11.43 7.71 25.64
N ALA A 103 -11.01 8.79 24.97
CA ALA A 103 -11.65 9.34 23.78
C ALA A 103 -11.49 8.46 22.52
N PHE A 104 -10.57 7.48 22.50
CA PHE A 104 -10.47 6.50 21.41
C PHE A 104 -11.70 5.57 21.32
N VAL A 105 -12.60 5.60 22.31
CA VAL A 105 -13.80 4.74 22.36
C VAL A 105 -14.95 5.28 21.50
N GLU A 106 -15.11 6.60 21.41
CA GLU A 106 -16.17 7.28 20.64
C GLU A 106 -15.53 8.31 19.70
N PRO A 107 -15.59 8.11 18.38
CA PRO A 107 -14.84 8.98 17.48
C PRO A 107 -15.47 10.38 17.42
N LYS A 108 -14.71 11.39 17.87
CA LYS A 108 -15.06 12.81 17.74
C LYS A 108 -14.67 13.31 16.35
N TYR A 109 -15.48 12.99 15.34
CA TYR A 109 -15.37 13.67 14.04
C TYR A 109 -16.54 14.62 13.81
N LEU A 110 -16.31 15.63 12.96
CA LEU A 110 -17.35 16.57 12.55
C LEU A 110 -18.34 15.85 11.63
N ALA A 111 -19.41 15.30 12.20
CA ALA A 111 -20.47 14.66 11.44
C ALA A 111 -21.15 15.67 10.49
N CYS A 112 -21.43 15.23 9.27
CA CYS A 112 -22.20 16.01 8.31
C CYS A 112 -23.60 16.33 8.84
N LYS A 113 -24.17 17.43 8.37
CA LYS A 113 -25.53 17.87 8.70
C LYS A 113 -26.28 18.33 7.45
N GLY A 114 -27.58 18.08 7.39
CA GLY A 114 -28.45 18.57 6.32
C GLY A 114 -28.14 17.93 4.97
N GLU A 115 -27.99 18.72 3.91
CA GLU A 115 -27.75 18.17 2.55
C GLU A 115 -26.42 17.43 2.44
N ALA A 116 -25.39 17.79 3.22
CA ALA A 116 -24.09 17.13 3.21
C ALA A 116 -24.11 15.70 3.78
N GLU A 117 -25.19 15.31 4.49
CA GLU A 117 -25.38 13.92 4.94
C GLU A 117 -25.77 12.99 3.79
N LYS A 118 -26.32 13.53 2.70
CA LYS A 118 -26.89 12.72 1.62
C LYS A 118 -25.82 12.33 0.61
N PHE A 119 -25.89 11.09 0.17
CA PHE A 119 -25.10 10.60 -0.95
C PHE A 119 -25.78 10.92 -2.28
N SER A 120 -24.97 11.31 -3.27
CA SER A 120 -25.41 11.36 -4.67
C SER A 120 -25.62 9.94 -5.21
N ALA A 121 -26.42 9.80 -6.26
CA ALA A 121 -26.60 8.51 -6.91
C ALA A 121 -25.25 7.95 -7.43
N PHE A 122 -25.04 6.65 -7.26
CA PHE A 122 -23.87 5.98 -7.80
C PHE A 122 -23.93 5.89 -9.32
N ARG A 123 -22.78 6.06 -9.97
CA ARG A 123 -22.61 6.01 -11.42
C ARG A 123 -21.35 5.23 -11.72
N GLU A 124 -21.50 4.02 -12.27
CA GLU A 124 -20.37 3.13 -12.59
C GLU A 124 -19.35 3.82 -13.50
N VAL A 125 -19.81 4.64 -14.45
CA VAL A 125 -18.95 5.39 -15.38
C VAL A 125 -18.08 6.47 -14.71
N GLU A 126 -18.43 6.89 -13.50
CA GLU A 126 -17.67 7.89 -12.72
C GLU A 126 -16.77 7.25 -11.66
N ARG A 127 -16.67 5.91 -11.63
CA ARG A 127 -15.86 5.17 -10.68
C ARG A 127 -14.37 5.45 -10.91
N THR A 128 -13.64 5.69 -9.84
CA THR A 128 -12.20 5.98 -9.86
C THR A 128 -11.44 5.05 -8.89
N GLY A 129 -10.11 4.99 -9.02
CA GLY A 129 -9.23 4.22 -8.15
C GLY A 129 -8.76 2.88 -8.74
N TRP A 130 -7.72 2.28 -8.13
CA TRP A 130 -7.07 1.07 -8.63
C TRP A 130 -7.97 -0.15 -8.79
N GLY A 131 -8.93 -0.33 -7.86
CA GLY A 131 -9.85 -1.47 -7.92
C GLY A 131 -10.91 -1.38 -9.02
N ALA A 132 -10.96 -0.25 -9.74
CA ALA A 132 -11.85 -0.01 -10.88
C ALA A 132 -11.10 -0.14 -12.21
N ASP A 133 -9.96 0.56 -12.33
CA ASP A 133 -9.11 0.54 -13.52
C ASP A 133 -7.64 0.78 -13.13
N THR A 134 -6.79 -0.21 -13.37
CA THR A 134 -5.36 -0.14 -13.05
C THR A 134 -4.58 0.81 -13.97
N ARG A 135 -5.16 1.27 -15.10
CA ARG A 135 -4.55 2.30 -15.97
C ARG A 135 -4.49 3.68 -15.34
N ARG A 136 -5.28 3.94 -14.28
CA ARG A 136 -5.27 5.21 -13.52
C ARG A 136 -5.40 6.46 -14.39
N PHE A 137 -6.09 6.34 -15.52
CA PHE A 137 -6.49 7.48 -16.32
C PHE A 137 -7.93 7.86 -15.96
N VAL A 138 -8.13 9.14 -15.66
CA VAL A 138 -9.46 9.68 -15.36
C VAL A 138 -9.91 10.56 -16.52
N PRO A 139 -10.91 10.13 -17.31
CA PRO A 139 -11.46 10.91 -18.41
C PRO A 139 -11.97 12.29 -17.98
N LYS A 140 -11.97 13.26 -18.90
CA LYS A 140 -12.37 14.66 -18.62
C LYS A 140 -13.76 14.78 -17.98
N ASP A 141 -14.70 13.95 -18.40
CA ASP A 141 -16.07 13.95 -17.89
C ASP A 141 -16.20 13.37 -16.48
N VAL A 142 -15.25 12.55 -16.03
CA VAL A 142 -15.16 12.07 -14.64
C VAL A 142 -14.32 13.03 -13.80
N ALA A 143 -13.16 13.44 -14.31
CA ALA A 143 -12.24 14.35 -13.63
C ALA A 143 -12.85 15.73 -13.38
N LYS A 144 -13.64 16.24 -14.34
CA LYS A 144 -14.11 17.64 -14.41
C LYS A 144 -12.97 18.66 -14.20
N LEU A 145 -11.75 18.27 -14.56
CA LEU A 145 -10.53 19.06 -14.58
C LEU A 145 -9.81 18.74 -15.88
N ASP A 146 -9.17 19.75 -16.47
CA ASP A 146 -8.23 19.57 -17.57
C ASP A 146 -7.01 20.49 -17.41
N LYS A 147 -6.12 20.43 -18.41
CA LYS A 147 -4.88 21.22 -18.45
C LYS A 147 -5.07 22.71 -18.16
N GLY A 148 -6.18 23.31 -18.59
CA GLY A 148 -6.47 24.73 -18.39
C GLY A 148 -6.78 25.11 -16.94
N ASP A 149 -7.24 24.16 -16.13
CA ASP A 149 -7.65 24.37 -14.75
C ASP A 149 -6.48 24.24 -13.75
N ILE A 150 -5.44 23.48 -14.11
CA ILE A 150 -4.32 23.09 -13.24
C ILE A 150 -3.67 24.29 -12.53
N SER A 151 -3.37 25.37 -13.26
CA SER A 151 -2.72 26.56 -12.69
C SER A 151 -3.54 27.25 -11.59
N ARG A 152 -4.85 27.02 -11.58
CA ARG A 152 -5.82 27.59 -10.65
C ARG A 152 -6.13 26.69 -9.46
N LEU A 153 -5.58 25.48 -9.38
CA LEU A 153 -5.77 24.61 -8.22
C LEU A 153 -5.26 25.27 -6.94
N ARG A 154 -6.12 25.32 -5.92
CA ARG A 154 -5.84 25.78 -4.56
C ARG A 154 -6.42 24.79 -3.57
N LEU A 155 -5.82 24.72 -2.38
CA LEU A 155 -6.34 23.89 -1.29
C LEU A 155 -7.75 24.38 -0.96
N LYS A 156 -8.73 23.48 -1.04
CA LYS A 156 -10.13 23.72 -0.70
C LYS A 156 -10.36 23.42 0.77
N TRP A 157 -9.94 22.25 1.22
CA TRP A 157 -9.97 21.82 2.61
C TRP A 157 -8.94 20.72 2.87
N SER A 158 -8.65 20.46 4.15
CA SER A 158 -7.81 19.35 4.59
C SER A 158 -8.44 18.59 5.76
N PHE A 159 -8.05 17.34 5.94
CA PHE A 159 -8.51 16.47 7.03
C PHE A 159 -7.30 15.81 7.69
N GLY A 160 -7.24 15.82 9.02
CA GLY A 160 -6.17 15.19 9.79
C GLY A 160 -6.58 13.81 10.30
N PHE A 161 -5.81 12.77 10.00
CA PHE A 161 -5.99 11.45 10.59
C PHE A 161 -5.44 11.46 12.04
N PRO A 162 -6.28 11.27 13.07
CA PRO A 162 -5.84 11.31 14.46
C PRO A 162 -4.75 10.28 14.75
N GLY A 163 -3.66 10.68 15.41
CA GLY A 163 -2.59 9.78 15.86
C GLY A 163 -1.83 9.04 14.76
N ALA A 164 -2.10 9.34 13.49
CA ALA A 164 -1.43 8.70 12.36
C ALA A 164 -0.07 9.36 12.09
N MET A 165 0.86 8.57 11.55
CA MET A 165 2.17 9.00 11.04
C MET A 165 2.35 8.63 9.56
N ARG A 166 1.37 7.92 8.99
CA ARG A 166 1.33 7.54 7.59
C ARG A 166 -0.11 7.51 7.09
N ALA A 167 -0.34 8.05 5.90
CA ALA A 167 -1.65 8.09 5.24
C ALA A 167 -1.55 7.36 3.90
N ARG A 168 -1.88 6.06 3.89
CA ARG A 168 -1.53 5.14 2.79
C ARG A 168 -2.72 4.58 1.99
N SER A 169 -3.96 4.86 2.40
CA SER A 169 -5.15 4.46 1.67
C SER A 169 -5.32 5.28 0.41
N GLN A 170 -5.49 4.66 -0.76
CA GLN A 170 -5.87 5.45 -1.94
C GLN A 170 -7.27 6.06 -1.72
N PRO A 171 -7.44 7.40 -1.83
CA PRO A 171 -8.77 8.00 -1.78
C PRO A 171 -9.61 7.58 -2.98
N THR A 172 -10.84 7.14 -2.76
CA THR A 172 -11.80 6.83 -3.82
C THR A 172 -12.92 7.85 -3.82
N VAL A 173 -13.28 8.40 -4.99
CA VAL A 173 -14.40 9.33 -5.11
C VAL A 173 -15.59 8.62 -5.75
N ALA A 174 -16.72 8.63 -5.05
CA ALA A 174 -18.01 8.17 -5.56
C ALA A 174 -19.15 8.82 -4.79
N MET A 175 -20.33 8.96 -5.40
CA MET A 175 -21.54 9.42 -4.70
C MET A 175 -21.38 10.76 -3.95
N GLY A 176 -20.54 11.66 -4.48
CA GLY A 176 -20.23 12.95 -3.85
C GLY A 176 -19.46 12.82 -2.52
N ALA A 177 -18.76 11.72 -2.30
CA ALA A 177 -17.95 11.46 -1.12
C ALA A 177 -16.54 10.98 -1.49
N ILE A 178 -15.61 11.16 -0.55
CA ILE A 178 -14.30 10.55 -0.53
C ILE A 178 -14.33 9.39 0.46
N PHE A 179 -14.00 8.18 -0.02
CA PHE A 179 -13.83 7.00 0.80
C PHE A 179 -12.33 6.74 1.01
N VAL A 180 -11.90 6.65 2.26
CA VAL A 180 -10.48 6.53 2.60
C VAL A 180 -10.28 5.83 3.95
N GLY A 181 -9.33 4.90 4.00
CA GLY A 181 -8.87 4.23 5.22
C GLY A 181 -7.74 4.98 5.92
N SER A 182 -7.53 4.69 7.21
CA SER A 182 -6.48 5.28 8.03
C SER A 182 -5.67 4.23 8.80
N GLN A 183 -4.55 4.71 9.38
CA GLN A 183 -3.61 3.88 10.14
C GLN A 183 -4.21 3.21 11.37
N ASP A 184 -5.18 3.84 12.03
CA ASP A 184 -5.89 3.27 13.19
C ASP A 184 -6.94 2.22 12.80
N GLY A 185 -7.16 2.00 11.50
CA GLY A 185 -8.18 1.10 10.96
C GLY A 185 -9.54 1.75 10.70
N THR A 186 -9.68 3.06 10.94
CA THR A 186 -10.91 3.76 10.59
C THR A 186 -11.04 3.91 9.07
N VAL A 187 -12.23 3.66 8.53
CA VAL A 187 -12.61 3.96 7.15
C VAL A 187 -13.63 5.07 7.19
N TYR A 188 -13.35 6.17 6.50
CA TYR A 188 -14.21 7.34 6.45
C TYR A 188 -14.93 7.43 5.11
N ALA A 189 -16.19 7.85 5.13
CA ALA A 189 -16.83 8.52 4.02
C ALA A 189 -16.95 10.01 4.34
N LEU A 190 -16.16 10.82 3.65
CA LEU A 190 -16.12 12.27 3.81
C LEU A 190 -16.95 12.92 2.72
N ASP A 191 -17.73 13.94 3.04
CA ASP A 191 -18.36 14.79 2.03
C ASP A 191 -17.29 15.45 1.15
N LEU A 192 -17.42 15.33 -0.16
CA LEU A 192 -16.40 15.83 -1.11
C LEU A 192 -16.21 17.35 -1.03
N GLU A 193 -17.27 18.09 -0.72
CA GLU A 193 -17.27 19.55 -0.74
C GLU A 193 -16.76 20.16 0.57
N SER A 194 -17.10 19.57 1.71
CA SER A 194 -16.85 20.15 3.04
C SER A 194 -15.88 19.36 3.90
N GLY A 195 -15.61 18.10 3.57
CA GLY A 195 -14.77 17.20 4.35
C GLY A 195 -15.39 16.76 5.69
N CYS A 196 -16.66 17.08 5.96
CA CYS A 196 -17.38 16.51 7.10
C CYS A 196 -17.54 15.00 6.94
N VAL A 197 -17.66 14.27 8.04
CA VAL A 197 -17.78 12.81 8.03
C VAL A 197 -19.26 12.43 7.87
N ARG A 198 -19.61 11.74 6.78
CA ARG A 198 -20.95 11.15 6.60
C ARG A 198 -21.12 9.89 7.43
N TRP A 199 -20.10 9.03 7.41
CA TRP A 199 -19.99 7.87 8.30
C TRP A 199 -18.52 7.49 8.50
N ALA A 200 -18.23 6.77 9.58
CA ALA A 200 -16.96 6.10 9.78
C ALA A 200 -17.18 4.66 10.26
N TYR A 201 -16.33 3.74 9.81
CA TYR A 201 -16.32 2.34 10.20
C TYR A 201 -14.97 1.98 10.81
N GLU A 202 -14.95 1.17 11.86
CA GLU A 202 -13.71 0.76 12.54
C GLU A 202 -13.35 -0.68 12.17
N ALA A 203 -12.29 -0.85 11.38
CA ALA A 203 -11.72 -2.15 11.03
C ALA A 203 -10.82 -2.69 12.16
N SER A 204 -10.32 -3.92 11.99
CA SER A 204 -9.49 -4.58 13.01
C SER A 204 -8.04 -4.07 13.06
N ALA A 205 -7.50 -3.62 11.94
CA ALA A 205 -6.18 -3.01 11.82
C ALA A 205 -6.18 -1.92 10.74
N GLU A 206 -5.04 -1.27 10.53
CA GLU A 206 -4.85 -0.26 9.48
C GLU A 206 -5.49 -0.68 8.14
N VAL A 207 -6.25 0.23 7.54
CA VAL A 207 -6.80 0.07 6.19
C VAL A 207 -5.95 0.88 5.23
N ARG A 208 -5.03 0.18 4.55
CA ARG A 208 -4.15 0.75 3.51
C ARG A 208 -4.72 0.60 2.10
N THR A 209 -5.61 -0.35 1.86
CA THR A 209 -6.15 -0.54 0.51
C THR A 209 -6.93 0.70 0.05
N GLY A 210 -7.07 0.91 -1.26
CA GLY A 210 -8.18 1.75 -1.73
C GLY A 210 -9.52 1.16 -1.28
N VAL A 211 -10.52 2.01 -1.05
CA VAL A 211 -11.89 1.55 -0.79
C VAL A 211 -12.60 1.41 -2.13
N VAL A 212 -13.05 0.19 -2.46
CA VAL A 212 -13.70 -0.11 -3.72
C VAL A 212 -15.19 0.10 -3.58
N ILE A 213 -15.73 1.11 -4.27
CA ILE A 213 -17.17 1.34 -4.34
C ILE A 213 -17.71 0.67 -5.60
N ALA A 214 -18.71 -0.18 -5.44
CA ALA A 214 -19.36 -0.86 -6.56
C ALA A 214 -20.85 -1.07 -6.30
N ASN A 215 -21.62 -1.16 -7.37
CA ASN A 215 -23.03 -1.54 -7.30
C ASN A 215 -23.17 -3.06 -7.46
N HIS A 216 -23.55 -3.73 -6.38
CA HIS A 216 -23.90 -5.15 -6.40
C HIS A 216 -25.31 -5.33 -6.98
N SER A 217 -25.49 -6.31 -7.86
CA SER A 217 -26.77 -6.56 -8.57
C SER A 217 -28.02 -6.64 -7.66
N VAL A 218 -27.90 -7.27 -6.49
CA VAL A 218 -28.97 -7.45 -5.50
C VAL A 218 -28.85 -6.51 -4.29
N LEU A 219 -27.64 -6.34 -3.73
CA LEU A 219 -27.45 -5.67 -2.44
C LEU A 219 -27.30 -4.14 -2.53
N GLY A 220 -27.24 -3.58 -3.74
CA GLY A 220 -27.03 -2.17 -4.00
C GLY A 220 -25.56 -1.77 -3.82
N GLU A 221 -25.32 -0.53 -3.44
CA GLU A 221 -23.99 0.05 -3.33
C GLU A 221 -23.23 -0.47 -2.10
N LEU A 222 -22.09 -1.12 -2.35
CA LEU A 222 -21.19 -1.67 -1.35
C LEU A 222 -19.83 -0.99 -1.43
N ALA A 223 -19.16 -0.93 -0.28
CA ALA A 223 -17.78 -0.50 -0.14
C ALA A 223 -16.94 -1.67 0.37
N PHE A 224 -15.90 -2.05 -0.38
CA PHE A 224 -15.01 -3.16 -0.07
C PHE A 224 -13.60 -2.67 0.23
N PHE A 225 -12.94 -3.26 1.22
CA PHE A 225 -11.57 -2.94 1.60
C PHE A 225 -10.93 -4.09 2.38
N GLY A 226 -9.60 -4.07 2.48
CA GLY A 226 -8.81 -5.00 3.30
C GLY A 226 -8.03 -4.28 4.38
N ASP A 227 -7.76 -4.97 5.49
CA ASP A 227 -6.88 -4.47 6.55
C ASP A 227 -5.50 -5.17 6.57
N LEU A 228 -4.56 -4.60 7.32
CA LEU A 228 -3.19 -5.11 7.41
C LEU A 228 -3.04 -6.50 8.03
N ILE A 229 -4.09 -7.06 8.65
CA ILE A 229 -4.08 -8.42 9.21
C ILE A 229 -4.98 -9.36 8.40
N ALA A 230 -5.09 -9.09 7.10
CA ALA A 230 -5.76 -9.91 6.10
C ALA A 230 -7.25 -10.17 6.35
N ASN A 231 -7.98 -9.23 6.99
CA ASN A 231 -9.44 -9.25 6.92
C ASN A 231 -9.92 -8.49 5.68
N VAL A 232 -10.96 -9.03 5.04
CA VAL A 232 -11.71 -8.38 3.97
C VAL A 232 -13.09 -8.01 4.48
N TYR A 233 -13.55 -6.82 4.12
CA TYR A 233 -14.82 -6.27 4.58
C TYR A 233 -15.70 -5.89 3.40
N ALA A 234 -17.01 -6.03 3.59
CA ALA A 234 -18.02 -5.28 2.84
C ALA A 234 -18.89 -4.50 3.80
N VAL A 235 -19.06 -3.21 3.53
CA VAL A 235 -20.01 -2.34 4.24
C VAL A 235 -20.97 -1.70 3.25
N LYS A 236 -22.15 -1.29 3.71
CA LYS A 236 -23.06 -0.46 2.91
C LYS A 236 -22.39 0.88 2.61
N ALA A 237 -22.24 1.22 1.33
CA ALA A 237 -21.46 2.40 0.94
C ALA A 237 -22.03 3.73 1.46
N THR A 238 -23.33 3.80 1.73
CA THR A 238 -24.00 5.02 2.20
C THR A 238 -24.14 5.11 3.72
N THR A 239 -23.94 4.02 4.46
CA THR A 239 -24.15 4.00 5.94
C THR A 239 -22.95 3.51 6.73
N GLY A 240 -21.99 2.83 6.09
CA GLY A 240 -20.88 2.17 6.77
C GLY A 240 -21.29 0.92 7.56
N GLU A 241 -22.55 0.47 7.47
CA GLU A 241 -23.02 -0.72 8.16
C GLU A 241 -22.35 -1.98 7.59
N LEU A 242 -21.78 -2.81 8.47
CA LEU A 242 -21.15 -4.07 8.10
C LEU A 242 -22.15 -5.02 7.44
N VAL A 243 -21.81 -5.49 6.25
CA VAL A 243 -22.52 -6.58 5.57
C VAL A 243 -21.86 -7.91 5.92
N TRP A 244 -20.55 -8.02 5.70
CA TRP A 244 -19.76 -9.20 6.06
C TRP A 244 -18.30 -8.85 6.31
N LYS A 245 -17.62 -9.73 7.04
CA LYS A 245 -16.18 -9.72 7.29
C LYS A 245 -15.66 -11.15 7.19
N VAL A 246 -14.60 -11.36 6.41
CA VAL A 246 -13.91 -12.66 6.30
C VAL A 246 -12.41 -12.49 6.44
N SER A 247 -11.71 -13.55 6.85
CA SER A 247 -10.25 -13.61 6.83
C SER A 247 -9.82 -14.20 5.49
N ALA A 248 -8.90 -13.53 4.80
CA ALA A 248 -8.40 -13.95 3.49
C ALA A 248 -7.43 -15.15 3.60
N ASP A 249 -6.65 -15.22 4.68
CA ASP A 249 -5.69 -16.30 4.90
C ASP A 249 -5.57 -16.59 6.40
N ASN A 250 -5.35 -17.86 6.74
CA ASN A 250 -5.08 -18.30 8.11
C ASN A 250 -3.62 -18.10 8.53
N HIS A 251 -2.71 -17.79 7.60
CA HIS A 251 -1.32 -17.51 7.89
C HIS A 251 -1.21 -16.22 8.73
N HIS A 252 -0.57 -16.30 9.89
CA HIS A 252 -0.52 -15.20 10.87
C HIS A 252 0.19 -13.93 10.39
N SER A 253 1.01 -14.06 9.34
CA SER A 253 1.71 -12.94 8.70
C SER A 253 1.03 -12.40 7.44
N ALA A 254 -0.12 -12.97 7.04
CA ALA A 254 -0.83 -12.50 5.85
C ALA A 254 -1.31 -11.06 6.02
N THR A 255 -1.28 -10.31 4.92
CA THR A 255 -1.69 -8.90 4.89
C THR A 255 -2.34 -8.55 3.55
N ILE A 256 -3.22 -7.55 3.55
CA ILE A 256 -3.79 -7.01 2.32
C ILE A 256 -3.29 -5.57 2.14
N THR A 257 -2.45 -5.38 1.13
CA THR A 257 -1.87 -4.08 0.77
C THR A 257 -2.32 -3.60 -0.61
N GLY A 258 -2.57 -4.52 -1.54
CA GLY A 258 -3.14 -4.24 -2.86
C GLY A 258 -4.64 -3.93 -2.78
N THR A 259 -5.12 -3.06 -3.67
CA THR A 259 -6.57 -2.75 -3.71
C THR A 259 -7.30 -3.91 -4.38
N PRO A 260 -8.37 -4.46 -3.77
CA PRO A 260 -9.19 -5.47 -4.43
C PRO A 260 -9.76 -4.98 -5.76
N ALA A 261 -9.99 -5.88 -6.72
CA ALA A 261 -10.70 -5.56 -7.95
C ALA A 261 -12.13 -6.10 -7.89
N PHE A 262 -13.11 -5.33 -8.37
CA PHE A 262 -14.51 -5.77 -8.43
C PHE A 262 -14.99 -5.91 -9.87
N TYR A 263 -15.53 -7.08 -10.20
CA TYR A 263 -16.16 -7.34 -11.50
C TYR A 263 -17.19 -8.47 -11.40
N ASP A 264 -18.38 -8.23 -11.94
CA ASP A 264 -19.48 -9.20 -12.05
C ASP A 264 -19.84 -9.86 -10.70
N ASP A 265 -20.16 -9.03 -9.70
CA ASP A 265 -20.47 -9.43 -8.31
C ASP A 265 -19.40 -10.29 -7.62
N ARG A 266 -18.16 -10.23 -8.11
CA ARG A 266 -16.99 -10.86 -7.49
C ARG A 266 -15.95 -9.85 -7.10
N LEU A 267 -15.34 -10.10 -5.95
CA LEU A 267 -14.20 -9.35 -5.44
C LEU A 267 -12.94 -10.20 -5.54
N TYR A 268 -11.95 -9.72 -6.30
CA TYR A 268 -10.64 -10.35 -6.43
C TYR A 268 -9.66 -9.67 -5.46
N VAL A 269 -9.23 -10.39 -4.45
CA VAL A 269 -8.44 -9.86 -3.32
C VAL A 269 -7.00 -10.35 -3.45
N PRO A 270 -6.02 -9.46 -3.73
CA PRO A 270 -4.61 -9.81 -3.69
C PRO A 270 -4.14 -9.92 -2.24
N VAL A 271 -3.41 -11.00 -1.93
CA VAL A 271 -2.92 -11.27 -0.57
C VAL A 271 -1.39 -11.37 -0.58
N SER A 272 -0.81 -10.62 0.35
CA SER A 272 0.63 -10.50 0.59
C SER A 272 0.96 -10.95 2.01
N SER A 273 2.20 -10.78 2.44
CA SER A 273 2.66 -11.11 3.77
C SER A 273 3.72 -10.15 4.25
N LEU A 274 3.85 -10.01 5.58
CA LEU A 274 5.03 -9.39 6.19
C LEU A 274 5.89 -10.44 6.92
N GLU A 275 5.80 -11.72 6.53
CA GLU A 275 6.64 -12.80 7.07
C GLU A 275 8.14 -12.56 6.84
N VAL A 276 8.50 -11.72 5.86
CA VAL A 276 9.87 -11.21 5.68
C VAL A 276 10.45 -10.59 6.95
N ILE A 277 9.61 -10.02 7.83
CA ILE A 277 10.04 -9.33 9.06
C ILE A 277 10.44 -10.32 10.16
N PRO A 278 9.59 -11.29 10.57
CA PRO A 278 9.97 -12.35 11.51
C PRO A 278 11.25 -13.12 11.14
N ALA A 279 11.58 -13.23 9.85
CA ALA A 279 12.81 -13.89 9.39
C ALA A 279 14.09 -13.28 9.98
N ALA A 280 14.05 -12.02 10.43
CA ALA A 280 15.14 -11.38 11.15
C ALA A 280 15.55 -12.12 12.44
N ASP A 281 14.63 -12.82 13.12
CA ASP A 281 14.98 -13.71 14.23
C ASP A 281 15.58 -15.00 13.64
N PRO A 282 16.87 -15.31 13.88
CA PRO A 282 17.51 -16.49 13.30
C PRO A 282 16.95 -17.83 13.83
N LYS A 283 16.03 -17.81 14.81
CA LYS A 283 15.28 -18.98 15.30
C LYS A 283 13.89 -19.12 14.69
N TYR A 284 13.41 -18.13 13.94
CA TYR A 284 12.14 -18.23 13.23
C TYR A 284 12.26 -19.24 12.09
N GLU A 285 11.38 -20.24 12.05
CA GLU A 285 11.30 -21.21 10.95
C GLU A 285 10.73 -20.52 9.70
N CYS A 286 11.59 -19.77 8.99
CA CYS A 286 11.25 -19.05 7.77
C CYS A 286 11.27 -19.98 6.55
N CYS A 287 10.34 -19.85 5.62
CA CYS A 287 9.08 -19.13 5.69
C CYS A 287 7.99 -20.02 5.08
N THR A 288 6.72 -19.77 5.41
CA THR A 288 5.63 -20.67 5.00
C THR A 288 4.51 -19.99 4.23
N PHE A 289 4.47 -18.66 4.19
CA PHE A 289 3.48 -17.93 3.42
C PHE A 289 3.61 -18.19 1.92
N ARG A 290 2.48 -18.20 1.22
CA ARG A 290 2.38 -18.28 -0.24
C ARG A 290 1.48 -17.16 -0.72
N GLY A 291 2.00 -16.26 -1.55
CA GLY A 291 1.16 -15.22 -2.17
C GLY A 291 0.03 -15.84 -2.97
N HIS A 292 -1.13 -15.19 -2.97
CA HIS A 292 -2.31 -15.68 -3.67
C HIS A 292 -3.30 -14.57 -3.99
N VAL A 293 -4.24 -14.87 -4.89
CA VAL A 293 -5.43 -14.04 -5.13
C VAL A 293 -6.67 -14.88 -4.89
N LEU A 294 -7.60 -14.34 -4.12
CA LEU A 294 -8.89 -14.96 -3.83
C LEU A 294 -9.97 -14.30 -4.65
N ALA A 295 -10.93 -15.07 -5.16
CA ALA A 295 -12.22 -14.53 -5.57
C ALA A 295 -13.25 -14.78 -4.47
N LEU A 296 -13.88 -13.70 -4.01
CA LEU A 296 -14.98 -13.74 -3.06
C LEU A 296 -16.29 -13.42 -3.76
N ASP A 297 -17.36 -14.10 -3.37
CA ASP A 297 -18.72 -13.64 -3.66
C ASP A 297 -18.95 -12.32 -2.93
N ALA A 298 -19.30 -11.27 -3.67
CA ALA A 298 -19.43 -9.93 -3.09
C ALA A 298 -20.61 -9.81 -2.12
N SER A 299 -21.56 -10.76 -2.14
CA SER A 299 -22.76 -10.71 -1.31
C SER A 299 -22.53 -11.15 0.14
N ASP A 300 -21.63 -12.12 0.36
CA ASP A 300 -21.42 -12.74 1.66
C ASP A 300 -19.95 -13.04 2.01
N GLY A 301 -19.02 -12.76 1.10
CA GLY A 301 -17.59 -12.97 1.29
C GLY A 301 -17.16 -14.44 1.19
N GLN A 302 -18.03 -15.35 0.72
CA GLN A 302 -17.63 -16.74 0.51
C GLN A 302 -16.54 -16.84 -0.57
N ILE A 303 -15.51 -17.62 -0.29
CA ILE A 303 -14.42 -17.90 -1.24
C ILE A 303 -14.99 -18.75 -2.38
N ALA A 304 -15.04 -18.17 -3.58
CA ALA A 304 -15.41 -18.87 -4.81
C ALA A 304 -14.24 -19.71 -5.34
N TRP A 305 -13.03 -19.15 -5.31
CA TRP A 305 -11.79 -19.85 -5.62
C TRP A 305 -10.58 -19.13 -5.01
N ASP A 306 -9.47 -19.86 -4.91
CA ASP A 306 -8.19 -19.39 -4.42
C ASP A 306 -7.07 -19.83 -5.38
N SER A 307 -6.22 -18.90 -5.82
CA SER A 307 -5.09 -19.17 -6.70
C SER A 307 -3.79 -18.64 -6.13
N TYR A 308 -2.88 -19.55 -5.78
CA TYR A 308 -1.56 -19.22 -5.26
C TYR A 308 -0.57 -18.84 -6.37
N SER A 309 0.29 -17.86 -6.10
CA SER A 309 1.48 -17.54 -6.88
C SER A 309 2.49 -18.68 -6.81
N VAL A 310 2.77 -19.18 -5.61
CA VAL A 310 3.60 -20.38 -5.38
C VAL A 310 2.69 -21.60 -5.35
N ASP A 311 2.77 -22.49 -6.33
CA ASP A 311 1.83 -23.62 -6.46
C ASP A 311 2.05 -24.75 -5.42
N LEU A 312 3.27 -24.89 -4.90
CA LEU A 312 3.62 -25.94 -3.95
C LEU A 312 3.45 -25.47 -2.51
N GLU A 313 2.95 -26.35 -1.64
CA GLU A 313 2.98 -26.11 -0.19
C GLU A 313 4.43 -26.07 0.32
N SER A 314 4.70 -25.18 1.26
CA SER A 314 6.01 -25.07 1.88
C SER A 314 6.35 -26.35 2.64
N ALA A 315 7.55 -26.88 2.44
CA ALA A 315 8.05 -28.06 3.13
C ALA A 315 9.43 -27.78 3.75
N HIS A 316 9.81 -28.58 4.74
CA HIS A 316 11.15 -28.53 5.30
C HIS A 316 12.17 -29.06 4.29
N VAL A 317 13.08 -28.19 3.87
CA VAL A 317 14.09 -28.50 2.83
C VAL A 317 15.53 -28.53 3.35
N GLY A 318 15.76 -28.07 4.58
CA GLY A 318 17.07 -28.08 5.22
C GLY A 318 17.08 -27.28 6.52
N GLU A 319 18.26 -27.13 7.11
CA GLU A 319 18.45 -26.38 8.35
C GLU A 319 19.50 -25.29 8.16
N THR A 320 19.35 -24.19 8.88
CA THR A 320 20.35 -23.12 8.98
C THR A 320 21.57 -23.58 9.79
N SER A 321 22.62 -22.76 9.86
CA SER A 321 23.80 -23.05 10.70
C SER A 321 23.49 -23.19 12.19
N LEU A 322 22.33 -22.72 12.65
CA LEU A 322 21.84 -22.83 14.03
C LEU A 322 20.88 -24.00 14.25
N GLY A 323 20.58 -24.79 13.21
CA GLY A 323 19.61 -25.88 13.27
C GLY A 323 18.15 -25.44 13.13
N THR A 324 17.88 -24.17 12.78
CA THR A 324 16.54 -23.68 12.48
C THR A 324 16.07 -24.27 11.16
N ARG A 325 14.83 -24.74 11.07
CA ARG A 325 14.29 -25.35 9.85
C ARG A 325 14.03 -24.30 8.78
N ILE A 326 14.50 -24.57 7.57
CA ILE A 326 14.22 -23.80 6.36
C ILE A 326 13.00 -24.42 5.68
N MET A 327 11.97 -23.60 5.47
CA MET A 327 10.71 -23.97 4.85
C MET A 327 10.64 -23.34 3.45
N ALA A 328 10.37 -24.11 2.40
CA ALA A 328 10.33 -23.64 1.01
C ALA A 328 9.47 -24.54 0.10
N PRO A 329 8.98 -24.05 -1.05
CA PRO A 329 9.02 -22.64 -1.48
C PRO A 329 8.08 -21.77 -0.63
N SER A 330 8.37 -20.47 -0.56
CA SER A 330 7.57 -19.49 0.19
C SER A 330 7.71 -18.09 -0.40
N GLY A 331 6.86 -17.16 0.01
CA GLY A 331 6.80 -15.80 -0.53
C GLY A 331 6.00 -15.73 -1.83
N ALA A 332 6.58 -15.06 -2.84
CA ALA A 332 5.92 -14.56 -4.05
C ALA A 332 4.60 -13.81 -3.75
N PRO A 333 4.60 -12.86 -2.80
CA PRO A 333 3.40 -12.17 -2.34
C PRO A 333 2.70 -11.41 -3.47
N VAL A 334 1.38 -11.28 -3.40
CA VAL A 334 0.61 -10.43 -4.33
C VAL A 334 0.17 -9.17 -3.60
N TRP A 335 0.91 -8.08 -3.79
CA TRP A 335 0.74 -6.84 -3.02
C TRP A 335 0.27 -5.63 -3.85
N THR A 336 0.00 -5.83 -5.13
CA THR A 336 -0.57 -4.82 -6.03
C THR A 336 -1.98 -5.21 -6.47
N SER A 337 -2.71 -4.25 -7.02
CA SER A 337 -4.09 -4.47 -7.45
C SER A 337 -4.11 -5.32 -8.73
N PRO A 338 -4.94 -6.39 -8.82
CA PRO A 338 -4.99 -7.22 -10.01
C PRO A 338 -5.72 -6.52 -11.16
N THR A 339 -5.34 -6.85 -12.39
CA THR A 339 -5.90 -6.32 -13.63
C THR A 339 -6.91 -7.31 -14.22
N ILE A 340 -8.10 -6.81 -14.55
CA ILE A 340 -9.18 -7.61 -15.15
C ILE A 340 -9.10 -7.50 -16.68
N PHE A 341 -8.96 -8.64 -17.35
CA PHE A 341 -9.08 -8.77 -18.80
C PHE A 341 -10.35 -9.58 -19.15
N ALA A 342 -11.49 -8.92 -18.94
CA ALA A 342 -12.82 -9.54 -19.02
C ALA A 342 -13.11 -10.23 -20.36
N SER A 343 -12.74 -9.62 -21.49
CA SER A 343 -12.98 -10.19 -22.82
C SER A 343 -12.24 -11.50 -23.08
N ALA A 344 -11.14 -11.75 -22.34
CA ALA A 344 -10.37 -12.99 -22.40
C ALA A 344 -10.63 -13.91 -21.20
N ASN A 345 -11.55 -13.54 -20.29
CA ASN A 345 -11.84 -14.24 -19.04
C ASN A 345 -10.59 -14.42 -18.14
N MET A 346 -9.72 -13.40 -18.07
CA MET A 346 -8.47 -13.48 -17.29
C MET A 346 -8.37 -12.41 -16.20
N LEU A 347 -7.82 -12.82 -15.06
CA LEU A 347 -7.31 -11.94 -14.01
C LEU A 347 -5.79 -12.01 -14.04
N ILE A 348 -5.12 -10.87 -14.05
CA ILE A 348 -3.66 -10.78 -14.21
C ILE A 348 -3.08 -10.04 -13.02
N PHE A 349 -2.00 -10.56 -12.43
CA PHE A 349 -1.36 -9.96 -11.27
C PHE A 349 0.15 -10.20 -11.26
N GLY A 350 0.87 -9.36 -10.52
CA GLY A 350 2.30 -9.49 -10.27
C GLY A 350 2.59 -10.16 -8.93
N SER A 351 3.64 -10.97 -8.85
CA SER A 351 4.20 -11.48 -7.60
C SER A 351 5.49 -10.75 -7.21
N GLY A 352 5.75 -10.71 -5.91
CA GLY A 352 7.04 -10.31 -5.36
C GLY A 352 8.07 -11.45 -5.34
N GLU A 353 9.07 -11.27 -4.51
CA GLU A 353 10.19 -12.14 -4.20
C GLU A 353 9.79 -13.41 -3.44
N ASN A 354 10.55 -14.50 -3.58
CA ASN A 354 10.45 -15.62 -2.64
C ASN A 354 11.08 -15.24 -1.28
N TYR A 355 10.65 -15.87 -0.18
CA TYR A 355 11.22 -15.55 1.14
C TYR A 355 12.34 -16.49 1.59
N SER A 356 12.49 -17.64 0.93
CA SER A 356 13.41 -18.70 1.36
C SER A 356 13.98 -19.48 0.18
N SER A 357 15.16 -20.08 0.38
CA SER A 357 15.79 -20.95 -0.60
C SER A 357 15.15 -22.36 -0.62
N PRO A 358 15.05 -23.00 -1.79
CA PRO A 358 15.35 -22.43 -3.10
C PRO A 358 14.24 -21.48 -3.57
N ALA A 359 14.63 -20.40 -4.26
CA ALA A 359 13.69 -19.62 -5.07
C ALA A 359 12.99 -20.52 -6.10
N ASP A 360 11.73 -20.22 -6.40
CA ASP A 360 10.94 -20.95 -7.39
C ASP A 360 10.76 -20.17 -8.70
N GLY A 361 9.98 -20.73 -9.62
CA GLY A 361 9.68 -20.10 -10.91
C GLY A 361 8.57 -19.05 -10.88
N ASN A 362 8.18 -18.58 -9.69
CA ASN A 362 7.03 -17.71 -9.48
C ASN A 362 7.38 -16.40 -8.77
N SER A 363 8.62 -16.17 -8.32
CA SER A 363 9.05 -14.83 -7.91
C SER A 363 8.98 -13.87 -9.11
N ASP A 364 8.77 -12.57 -8.86
CA ASP A 364 8.90 -11.49 -9.86
C ASP A 364 8.16 -11.76 -11.17
N SER A 365 7.00 -12.41 -11.05
CA SER A 365 6.29 -12.99 -12.16
C SER A 365 5.03 -12.19 -12.47
N ILE A 366 4.65 -12.15 -13.73
CA ILE A 366 3.28 -11.83 -14.13
C ILE A 366 2.54 -13.15 -14.32
N ILE A 367 1.41 -13.28 -13.65
CA ILE A 367 0.59 -14.49 -13.62
C ILE A 367 -0.80 -14.13 -14.13
N ALA A 368 -1.36 -14.96 -15.01
CA ALA A 368 -2.74 -14.88 -15.44
C ALA A 368 -3.52 -16.13 -15.02
N VAL A 369 -4.69 -15.90 -14.43
CA VAL A 369 -5.62 -16.95 -14.01
C VAL A 369 -6.98 -16.69 -14.62
N ARG A 370 -7.83 -17.72 -14.68
CA ARG A 370 -9.21 -17.60 -15.13
C ARG A 370 -10.03 -16.79 -14.11
N LEU A 371 -10.77 -15.76 -14.57
CA LEU A 371 -11.65 -14.97 -13.67
C LEU A 371 -12.70 -15.84 -12.97
N ASP A 372 -13.18 -16.88 -13.65
CA ASP A 372 -14.28 -17.71 -13.17
C ASP A 372 -13.88 -18.84 -12.21
N THR A 373 -12.63 -19.30 -12.28
CA THR A 373 -12.18 -20.54 -11.64
C THR A 373 -10.86 -20.43 -10.90
N GLY A 374 -10.08 -19.37 -11.12
CA GLY A 374 -8.73 -19.23 -10.57
C GLY A 374 -7.70 -20.14 -11.23
N GLU A 375 -8.06 -20.93 -12.25
CA GLU A 375 -7.11 -21.80 -12.94
C GLU A 375 -6.02 -20.98 -13.63
N ARG A 376 -4.75 -21.27 -13.33
CA ARG A 376 -3.60 -20.63 -13.98
C ARG A 376 -3.59 -20.91 -15.48
N ILE A 377 -3.55 -19.83 -16.27
CA ILE A 377 -3.52 -19.86 -17.73
C ILE A 377 -2.08 -19.80 -18.22
N TRP A 378 -1.32 -18.83 -17.72
CA TRP A 378 0.08 -18.64 -18.02
C TRP A 378 0.80 -17.91 -16.89
N GLN A 379 2.12 -18.05 -16.86
CA GLN A 379 3.00 -17.28 -16.00
C GLN A 379 4.26 -16.87 -16.78
N ARG A 380 4.82 -15.74 -16.40
CA ARG A 380 6.09 -15.24 -16.92
C ARG A 380 6.92 -14.68 -15.77
N GLN A 381 8.00 -15.38 -15.42
CA GLN A 381 9.02 -14.87 -14.51
C GLN A 381 9.92 -13.85 -15.22
N ASN A 382 10.13 -12.70 -14.60
CA ASN A 382 10.92 -11.61 -15.16
C ASN A 382 12.32 -11.49 -14.55
N VAL A 383 12.47 -11.94 -13.30
CA VAL A 383 13.75 -12.09 -12.59
C VAL A 383 13.78 -13.49 -11.97
N GLU A 384 14.81 -14.26 -12.30
CA GLU A 384 15.01 -15.61 -11.75
C GLU A 384 15.87 -15.54 -10.50
N GLY A 385 15.56 -16.40 -9.51
CA GLY A 385 16.42 -16.55 -8.34
C GLY A 385 16.30 -15.43 -7.30
N ASP A 386 15.22 -14.66 -7.30
CA ASP A 386 14.96 -13.69 -6.24
C ASP A 386 14.35 -14.38 -5.01
N ALA A 387 15.21 -14.71 -4.05
CA ALA A 387 14.78 -15.05 -2.71
C ALA A 387 15.42 -14.09 -1.70
N TRP A 388 14.58 -13.31 -1.04
CA TRP A 388 14.99 -12.26 -0.12
C TRP A 388 14.07 -12.18 1.10
N ASN A 389 14.63 -11.83 2.24
CA ASN A 389 13.89 -11.46 3.45
C ASN A 389 14.75 -10.52 4.32
N VAL A 390 14.21 -10.00 5.42
CA VAL A 390 14.91 -8.98 6.26
C VAL A 390 16.22 -9.50 6.87
N ALA A 391 16.41 -10.82 6.99
CA ALA A 391 17.68 -11.38 7.48
C ALA A 391 18.86 -11.01 6.56
N CYS A 392 18.64 -10.81 5.26
CA CYS A 392 19.71 -10.40 4.33
C CYS A 392 20.23 -8.98 4.58
N MET A 393 19.48 -8.16 5.33
CA MET A 393 19.93 -6.84 5.77
C MET A 393 20.79 -6.89 7.04
N MET A 394 21.01 -8.08 7.60
CA MET A 394 21.70 -8.28 8.87
C MET A 394 22.97 -9.11 8.66
N GLU A 395 24.08 -8.66 9.23
CA GLU A 395 25.37 -9.34 9.12
C GLU A 395 25.28 -10.78 9.67
N ASP A 396 25.74 -11.74 8.88
CA ASP A 396 25.82 -13.17 9.20
C ASP A 396 24.52 -13.83 9.68
N ASN A 397 23.34 -13.28 9.32
CA ASN A 397 22.07 -13.87 9.72
C ASN A 397 21.75 -15.12 8.86
N PRO A 398 21.67 -16.31 9.45
CA PRO A 398 21.60 -17.56 8.69
C PRO A 398 20.20 -17.85 8.11
N ASN A 399 19.21 -16.96 8.34
CA ASN A 399 17.91 -16.99 7.67
C ASN A 399 17.91 -16.27 6.31
N CYS A 400 18.97 -15.54 5.96
CA CYS A 400 19.08 -14.99 4.61
C CYS A 400 19.15 -16.14 3.60
N PRO A 401 18.31 -16.15 2.54
CA PRO A 401 18.37 -17.18 1.51
C PRO A 401 19.75 -17.21 0.84
N LYS A 402 20.17 -18.38 0.37
CA LYS A 402 21.44 -18.58 -0.35
C LYS A 402 21.54 -17.72 -1.61
N GLU A 403 20.40 -17.42 -2.22
CA GLU A 403 20.31 -16.57 -3.40
C GLU A 403 20.72 -15.11 -3.10
N ASP A 404 20.48 -14.63 -1.86
CA ASP A 404 20.63 -13.22 -1.48
C ASP A 404 20.00 -12.30 -2.54
N GLY A 405 18.71 -12.56 -2.79
CA GLY A 405 17.94 -11.99 -3.89
C GLY A 405 17.84 -10.47 -3.82
N PRO A 406 17.63 -9.80 -4.95
CA PRO A 406 17.66 -8.34 -5.01
C PRO A 406 16.36 -7.64 -4.59
N ASP A 407 15.28 -8.36 -4.22
CA ASP A 407 13.96 -7.78 -3.91
C ASP A 407 13.45 -6.87 -5.05
N HIS A 408 13.41 -7.42 -6.26
CA HIS A 408 13.14 -6.67 -7.49
C HIS A 408 11.67 -6.63 -7.90
N ASP A 409 10.82 -7.50 -7.35
CA ASP A 409 9.37 -7.59 -7.44
C ASP A 409 8.67 -7.17 -8.74
N GLN A 410 7.59 -7.86 -9.09
CA GLN A 410 6.58 -7.27 -9.97
C GLN A 410 5.71 -6.26 -9.20
N ALA A 411 6.32 -5.12 -8.88
CA ALA A 411 5.87 -4.12 -7.92
C ALA A 411 4.77 -3.15 -8.38
N SER A 412 4.48 -3.15 -9.69
CA SER A 412 3.42 -2.34 -10.27
C SER A 412 2.33 -3.23 -10.86
N SER A 413 1.06 -2.83 -10.69
CA SER A 413 -0.07 -3.47 -11.37
C SER A 413 0.13 -3.43 -12.89
N PRO A 414 0.11 -4.58 -13.60
CA PRO A 414 0.24 -4.59 -15.06
C PRO A 414 -0.90 -3.81 -15.74
N LEU A 415 -0.58 -2.90 -16.65
CA LEU A 415 -1.56 -2.11 -17.38
C LEU A 415 -2.05 -2.88 -18.61
N LEU A 416 -3.35 -3.15 -18.69
CA LEU A 416 -3.96 -3.69 -19.92
C LEU A 416 -4.25 -2.54 -20.89
N ILE A 417 -3.52 -2.50 -22.01
CA ILE A 417 -3.59 -1.42 -23.01
C ILE A 417 -4.10 -1.97 -24.33
N SER A 418 -5.05 -1.27 -24.93
CA SER A 418 -5.48 -1.51 -26.31
C SER A 418 -4.59 -0.71 -27.26
N THR A 419 -3.96 -1.39 -28.21
CA THR A 419 -3.09 -0.79 -29.22
C THR A 419 -3.89 -0.08 -30.31
N SER A 420 -3.21 0.68 -31.16
CA SER A 420 -3.82 1.33 -32.33
C SER A 420 -4.37 0.32 -33.34
N SER A 421 -3.81 -0.91 -33.38
CA SER A 421 -4.32 -2.04 -34.18
C SER A 421 -5.54 -2.73 -33.57
N GLY A 422 -5.89 -2.44 -32.32
CA GLY A 422 -6.97 -3.09 -31.57
C GLY A 422 -6.55 -4.35 -30.80
N ASP A 423 -5.25 -4.68 -30.78
CA ASP A 423 -4.71 -5.77 -29.98
C ASP A 423 -4.64 -5.36 -28.48
N SER A 424 -4.66 -6.34 -27.58
CA SER A 424 -4.47 -6.10 -26.15
C SER A 424 -3.06 -6.51 -25.73
N ILE A 425 -2.34 -5.58 -25.09
CA ILE A 425 -1.00 -5.81 -24.54
C ILE A 425 -0.99 -5.50 -23.05
N LEU A 426 -0.03 -6.07 -22.34
CA LEU A 426 0.25 -5.71 -20.95
C LEU A 426 1.53 -4.90 -20.90
N VAL A 427 1.48 -3.73 -20.27
CA VAL A 427 2.68 -2.95 -19.94
C VAL A 427 2.91 -3.02 -18.43
N ALA A 428 4.10 -3.43 -18.04
CA ALA A 428 4.45 -3.65 -16.64
C ALA A 428 5.79 -2.97 -16.32
N GLY A 429 5.89 -2.42 -15.11
CA GLY A 429 7.12 -1.85 -14.57
C GLY A 429 7.61 -2.65 -13.37
N GLN A 430 8.92 -2.69 -13.18
CA GLN A 430 9.58 -3.52 -12.17
C GLN A 430 10.48 -2.68 -11.24
N LYS A 431 10.76 -3.15 -10.01
CA LYS A 431 11.59 -2.37 -9.06
C LYS A 431 13.04 -2.23 -9.53
N ASP A 432 13.48 -3.07 -10.46
CA ASP A 432 14.78 -2.97 -11.10
C ASP A 432 14.89 -1.80 -12.09
N GLY A 433 13.80 -1.06 -12.31
CA GLY A 433 13.78 0.12 -13.17
C GLY A 433 13.43 -0.17 -14.62
N ARG A 434 13.08 -1.40 -14.97
CA ARG A 434 12.59 -1.75 -16.30
C ARG A 434 11.11 -1.49 -16.46
N VAL A 435 10.73 -1.09 -17.68
CA VAL A 435 9.36 -1.14 -18.18
C VAL A 435 9.34 -1.99 -19.44
N PHE A 436 8.37 -2.86 -19.58
CA PHE A 436 8.27 -3.75 -20.74
C PHE A 436 6.81 -4.00 -21.13
N ALA A 437 6.62 -4.41 -22.38
CA ALA A 437 5.33 -4.91 -22.86
C ALA A 437 5.38 -6.39 -23.23
N ILE A 438 4.30 -7.09 -22.93
CA ILE A 438 4.06 -8.47 -23.35
C ILE A 438 2.68 -8.60 -24.01
N ASP A 439 2.48 -9.67 -24.79
CA ASP A 439 1.13 -10.00 -25.25
C ASP A 439 0.22 -10.40 -24.08
N ALA A 440 -0.99 -9.86 -24.02
CA ALA A 440 -1.87 -10.04 -22.86
C ALA A 440 -2.50 -11.44 -22.77
N GLU A 441 -2.74 -12.10 -23.91
CA GLU A 441 -3.47 -13.37 -23.94
C GLU A 441 -2.60 -14.56 -23.55
N THR A 442 -1.31 -14.56 -23.90
CA THR A 442 -0.43 -15.71 -23.70
C THR A 442 0.76 -15.43 -22.79
N GLY A 443 1.13 -14.16 -22.58
CA GLY A 443 2.28 -13.75 -21.77
C GLY A 443 3.65 -14.23 -22.31
N LYS A 444 3.68 -14.87 -23.49
CA LYS A 444 4.89 -15.53 -24.01
C LYS A 444 5.81 -14.55 -24.71
N ARG A 445 5.24 -13.61 -25.46
CA ARG A 445 6.02 -12.72 -26.31
C ARG A 445 6.25 -11.37 -25.61
N LYS A 446 7.51 -11.12 -25.25
CA LYS A 446 7.98 -9.76 -24.92
C LYS A 446 8.06 -8.95 -26.20
N LEU A 447 7.29 -7.86 -26.26
CA LEU A 447 7.19 -6.99 -27.43
C LEU A 447 8.37 -6.01 -27.46
N TRP A 448 8.63 -5.39 -26.31
CA TRP A 448 9.75 -4.48 -26.07
C TRP A 448 10.06 -4.42 -24.58
N GLU A 449 11.22 -3.85 -24.25
CA GLU A 449 11.68 -3.58 -22.89
C GLU A 449 12.59 -2.33 -22.94
N VAL A 450 12.51 -1.49 -21.91
CA VAL A 450 13.34 -0.30 -21.76
C VAL A 450 13.74 -0.11 -20.31
N ASP A 451 15.02 0.20 -20.09
CA ASP A 451 15.56 0.58 -18.79
C ASP A 451 15.35 2.09 -18.60
N ILE A 452 14.58 2.51 -17.59
CA ILE A 452 14.34 3.93 -17.29
C ILE A 452 15.00 4.39 -16.01
N ALA A 453 15.56 3.46 -15.25
CA ALA A 453 16.00 3.64 -13.88
C ALA A 453 17.09 2.60 -13.54
N ARG A 454 17.85 2.87 -12.47
CA ARG A 454 18.83 1.91 -11.93
C ARG A 454 18.16 0.80 -11.12
N GLY A 455 17.03 1.12 -10.48
CA GLY A 455 16.34 0.23 -9.56
C GLY A 455 16.99 0.15 -8.18
N SER A 456 16.25 -0.46 -7.25
CA SER A 456 16.68 -0.79 -5.88
C SER A 456 15.65 -1.66 -5.15
N ILE A 457 15.99 -2.17 -3.96
CA ILE A 457 15.05 -2.83 -3.02
C ILE A 457 13.84 -1.93 -2.67
N GLN A 458 14.02 -0.60 -2.67
CA GLN A 458 12.95 0.37 -2.41
C GLN A 458 12.26 0.84 -3.71
N GLY A 459 12.62 0.26 -4.85
CA GLY A 459 11.99 0.50 -6.13
C GLY A 459 12.82 1.29 -7.14
N GLY A 460 12.48 1.04 -8.41
CA GLY A 460 12.58 1.93 -9.56
C GLY A 460 11.15 2.30 -9.92
N VAL A 461 10.48 1.45 -10.72
CA VAL A 461 9.01 1.51 -10.85
C VAL A 461 8.37 0.70 -9.73
N HIS A 462 7.84 1.42 -8.74
CA HIS A 462 7.27 0.83 -7.53
C HIS A 462 5.75 0.64 -7.70
N PHE A 463 4.90 1.27 -6.88
CA PHE A 463 3.50 0.87 -6.70
C PHE A 463 2.59 0.90 -7.95
N GLY A 464 2.83 1.75 -8.94
CA GLY A 464 1.97 1.77 -10.14
C GLY A 464 2.25 2.87 -11.15
N MET A 465 1.92 2.58 -12.41
CA MET A 465 2.00 3.51 -13.54
C MET A 465 0.60 4.03 -13.91
N ALA A 466 0.53 4.99 -14.84
CA ALA A 466 -0.72 5.38 -15.49
C ALA A 466 -0.61 5.29 -17.02
N ALA A 467 -1.74 5.17 -17.73
CA ALA A 467 -1.77 5.17 -19.19
C ALA A 467 -2.95 5.97 -19.75
N ASP A 468 -2.65 6.96 -20.60
CA ASP A 468 -3.62 7.67 -21.45
C ASP A 468 -3.52 7.12 -22.88
N GLY A 469 -4.43 6.21 -23.24
CA GLY A 469 -4.35 5.45 -24.47
C GLY A 469 -3.07 4.61 -24.52
N THR A 470 -2.22 4.85 -25.51
CA THR A 470 -0.92 4.17 -25.67
C THR A 470 0.24 4.92 -25.00
N LYS A 471 -0.01 6.04 -24.32
CA LYS A 471 1.05 6.79 -23.62
C LYS A 471 1.09 6.37 -22.15
N VAL A 472 2.16 5.69 -21.75
CA VAL A 472 2.40 5.20 -20.39
C VAL A 472 3.26 6.19 -19.62
N TYR A 473 2.92 6.45 -18.37
CA TYR A 473 3.69 7.28 -17.45
C TYR A 473 4.19 6.43 -16.28
N ALA A 474 5.51 6.24 -16.25
CA ALA A 474 6.19 5.45 -15.24
C ALA A 474 6.84 6.36 -14.20
N PRO A 475 6.37 6.38 -12.94
CA PRO A 475 7.09 7.03 -11.86
C PRO A 475 8.33 6.21 -11.48
N VAL A 476 9.38 6.92 -11.10
CA VAL A 476 10.69 6.36 -10.75
C VAL A 476 11.11 6.84 -9.37
N ASN A 477 11.42 5.89 -8.50
CA ASN A 477 11.91 6.13 -7.15
C ASN A 477 13.42 6.37 -7.09
N ASP A 478 14.25 5.41 -7.55
CA ASP A 478 15.71 5.51 -7.70
C ASP A 478 16.47 6.19 -6.54
N MET A 479 16.20 5.78 -5.30
CA MET A 479 16.86 6.30 -4.11
C MET A 479 18.34 5.93 -4.07
N ASN A 480 19.21 6.86 -3.69
CA ASN A 480 20.66 6.58 -3.59
C ASN A 480 21.03 5.84 -2.30
N ASP A 481 20.40 6.19 -1.19
CA ASP A 481 20.52 5.48 0.07
C ASP A 481 19.33 4.52 0.22
N THR A 482 19.56 3.24 -0.04
CA THR A 482 18.55 2.18 0.10
C THR A 482 18.32 1.76 1.54
N ARG A 483 19.08 2.31 2.50
CA ARG A 483 18.95 2.06 3.95
C ARG A 483 19.12 0.58 4.35
N ASN A 484 19.80 -0.20 3.51
CA ASN A 484 20.22 -1.59 3.75
C ASN A 484 21.75 -1.71 3.96
N GLY A 485 22.46 -0.58 4.10
CA GLY A 485 23.93 -0.56 4.17
C GLY A 485 24.61 -0.30 2.83
N GLU A 486 23.84 -0.19 1.73
CA GLU A 486 24.35 0.17 0.42
C GLU A 486 24.12 1.65 0.10
N TRP A 487 25.10 2.25 -0.58
CA TRP A 487 24.96 3.56 -1.21
C TRP A 487 25.19 3.41 -2.70
N LEU A 488 24.13 3.62 -3.48
CA LEU A 488 24.14 3.37 -4.92
C LEU A 488 24.66 4.58 -5.71
N ASP A 489 25.08 4.34 -6.95
CA ASP A 489 25.71 5.35 -7.81
C ASP A 489 24.74 6.50 -8.18
N PRO A 490 24.94 7.73 -7.67
CA PRO A 490 24.02 8.85 -7.89
C PRO A 490 24.01 9.34 -9.34
N GLU A 491 25.06 9.08 -10.13
CA GLU A 491 25.11 9.50 -11.54
C GLU A 491 24.12 8.69 -12.41
N LYS A 492 23.72 7.52 -11.93
CA LYS A 492 22.76 6.63 -12.59
C LYS A 492 21.32 6.83 -12.13
N ALA A 493 21.10 7.53 -11.01
CA ALA A 493 19.77 7.75 -10.47
C ALA A 493 18.92 8.57 -11.45
N ARG A 494 17.67 8.14 -11.67
CA ARG A 494 16.68 8.85 -12.51
C ARG A 494 15.36 9.09 -11.77
N PRO A 495 15.36 9.57 -10.50
CA PRO A 495 14.13 9.83 -9.76
C PRO A 495 13.25 10.81 -10.55
N GLY A 496 11.94 10.57 -10.60
CA GLY A 496 11.02 11.41 -11.36
C GLY A 496 10.00 10.61 -12.15
N ILE A 497 9.73 11.01 -13.39
CA ILE A 497 8.71 10.39 -14.23
C ILE A 497 9.15 10.28 -15.69
N THR A 498 8.84 9.15 -16.32
CA THR A 498 9.16 8.88 -17.74
C THR A 498 7.89 8.55 -18.50
N ALA A 499 7.70 9.16 -19.67
CA ALA A 499 6.65 8.78 -20.60
C ALA A 499 7.18 7.85 -21.69
N ILE A 500 6.44 6.78 -21.96
CA ILE A 500 6.81 5.70 -22.86
C ILE A 500 5.63 5.43 -23.81
N ASP A 501 5.93 5.21 -25.07
CA ASP A 501 4.96 4.70 -26.03
C ASP A 501 4.75 3.19 -25.82
N ALA A 502 3.52 2.80 -25.52
CA ALA A 502 3.17 1.44 -25.15
C ALA A 502 3.33 0.43 -26.31
N GLU A 503 3.31 0.88 -27.56
CA GLU A 503 3.38 -0.01 -28.72
C GLU A 503 4.83 -0.29 -29.12
N THR A 504 5.73 0.68 -28.92
CA THR A 504 7.11 0.65 -29.41
C THR A 504 8.16 0.55 -28.31
N GLY A 505 7.84 0.97 -27.08
CA GLY A 505 8.80 1.14 -25.99
C GLY A 505 9.66 2.40 -26.11
N GLU A 506 9.36 3.29 -27.06
CA GLU A 506 10.08 4.55 -27.22
C GLU A 506 9.84 5.47 -26.00
N VAL A 507 10.93 5.95 -25.40
CA VAL A 507 10.85 7.00 -24.37
C VAL A 507 10.51 8.32 -25.07
N LEU A 508 9.31 8.82 -24.81
CA LEU A 508 8.81 10.06 -25.40
C LEU A 508 9.42 11.28 -24.71
N TRP A 509 9.53 11.23 -23.38
CA TRP A 509 10.23 12.21 -22.56
C TRP A 509 10.55 11.60 -21.19
N SER A 510 11.54 12.19 -20.51
CA SER A 510 11.86 11.84 -19.12
C SER A 510 12.12 13.12 -18.32
N HIS A 511 11.44 13.26 -17.19
CA HIS A 511 11.69 14.32 -16.23
C HIS A 511 12.46 13.73 -15.05
N ILE A 512 13.73 14.10 -14.90
CA ILE A 512 14.53 13.76 -13.74
C ILE A 512 14.33 14.86 -12.71
N GLN A 513 13.80 14.50 -11.54
CA GLN A 513 13.48 15.42 -10.46
C GLN A 513 14.78 15.92 -9.81
N GLU A 514 14.89 17.24 -9.68
CA GLU A 514 15.96 17.87 -8.91
C GLU A 514 15.78 17.52 -7.43
N ASP A 515 16.89 17.17 -6.79
CA ASP A 515 16.94 16.94 -5.35
C ASP A 515 16.85 18.27 -4.60
N VAL A 516 15.69 18.48 -3.98
CA VAL A 516 15.38 19.65 -3.14
C VAL A 516 15.48 19.33 -1.64
N CYS A 517 15.97 18.13 -1.30
CA CYS A 517 16.14 17.70 0.06
C CYS A 517 17.39 18.38 0.66
N GLY A 518 17.17 19.28 1.61
CA GLY A 518 18.25 19.91 2.37
C GLY A 518 18.89 18.96 3.37
N GLU A 519 20.07 19.33 3.89
CA GLU A 519 20.76 18.57 4.95
C GLU A 519 19.92 18.44 6.24
N ASP A 520 18.93 19.31 6.42
CA ASP A 520 17.99 19.33 7.54
C ASP A 520 16.81 18.36 7.41
N ARG A 521 16.64 17.72 6.24
CA ARG A 521 15.59 16.73 5.95
C ARG A 521 16.18 15.37 5.58
N PRO A 522 16.79 14.63 6.52
CA PRO A 522 17.55 13.41 6.24
C PRO A 522 16.69 12.22 5.74
N THR A 523 15.37 12.34 5.81
CA THR A 523 14.38 11.33 5.36
C THR A 523 13.62 11.77 4.10
N CYS A 524 14.02 12.87 3.48
CA CYS A 524 13.48 13.35 2.21
C CYS A 524 14.19 12.64 1.04
N ASP A 525 13.44 12.36 -0.03
CA ASP A 525 13.97 11.77 -1.26
C ASP A 525 13.21 12.31 -2.48
N PRO A 526 13.85 12.64 -3.61
CA PRO A 526 13.18 13.24 -4.78
C PRO A 526 12.30 12.25 -5.57
N GLY A 527 12.43 10.95 -5.30
CA GLY A 527 11.78 9.86 -6.01
C GLY A 527 10.25 9.87 -5.93
N ILE A 528 9.66 9.13 -6.86
CA ILE A 528 8.22 8.88 -6.91
C ILE A 528 7.97 7.38 -6.68
N SER A 529 7.69 7.03 -5.43
CA SER A 529 7.27 5.66 -5.08
C SER A 529 5.76 5.46 -5.27
N ALA A 530 4.95 6.49 -4.99
CA ALA A 530 3.50 6.45 -5.15
C ALA A 530 3.10 6.25 -6.62
N PRO A 531 1.96 5.58 -6.89
CA PRO A 531 1.43 5.50 -8.23
C PRO A 531 0.93 6.86 -8.73
N VAL A 532 1.09 7.12 -10.03
CA VAL A 532 0.66 8.39 -10.65
C VAL A 532 -0.75 8.30 -11.21
N THR A 533 -1.42 9.44 -11.40
CA THR A 533 -2.77 9.49 -11.99
C THR A 533 -2.78 10.41 -13.20
N ALA A 534 -3.25 9.91 -14.33
CA ALA A 534 -3.34 10.67 -15.57
C ALA A 534 -4.74 11.27 -15.76
N ILE A 535 -4.79 12.48 -16.31
CA ILE A 535 -5.99 13.13 -16.84
C ILE A 535 -5.68 13.67 -18.22
N PRO A 536 -6.69 14.06 -19.03
CA PRO A 536 -6.42 14.66 -20.33
C PRO A 536 -5.47 15.87 -20.25
N GLY A 537 -4.29 15.69 -20.84
CA GLY A 537 -3.26 16.72 -20.94
C GLY A 537 -2.32 16.85 -19.74
N ALA A 538 -2.44 16.02 -18.68
CA ALA A 538 -1.56 16.09 -17.52
C ALA A 538 -1.45 14.81 -16.70
N VAL A 539 -0.39 14.72 -15.89
CA VAL A 539 -0.12 13.58 -14.99
C VAL A 539 0.19 14.10 -13.59
N VAL A 540 -0.48 13.55 -12.58
CA VAL A 540 -0.35 13.95 -11.17
C VAL A 540 0.51 12.93 -10.42
N ALA A 541 1.49 13.40 -9.65
CA ALA A 541 2.37 12.57 -8.84
C ALA A 541 2.59 13.16 -7.44
N GLY A 542 2.54 12.30 -6.42
CA GLY A 542 3.01 12.61 -5.07
C GLY A 542 4.42 12.09 -4.87
N HIS A 543 5.34 12.97 -4.49
CA HIS A 543 6.76 12.64 -4.33
C HIS A 543 7.12 12.32 -2.88
N LEU A 544 8.23 11.59 -2.70
CA LEU A 544 8.82 11.33 -1.40
C LEU A 544 9.41 12.58 -0.74
N ASP A 545 9.67 13.65 -1.50
CA ASP A 545 10.14 14.95 -0.98
C ASP A 545 8.98 15.79 -0.38
N GLY A 546 7.77 15.24 -0.36
CA GLY A 546 6.57 15.89 0.14
C GLY A 546 5.91 16.87 -0.82
N PHE A 547 6.35 16.97 -2.08
CA PHE A 547 5.66 17.78 -3.08
C PHE A 547 4.62 16.98 -3.86
N LEU A 548 3.47 17.62 -4.09
CA LEU A 548 2.48 17.16 -5.06
C LEU A 548 2.72 17.92 -6.37
N ARG A 549 3.01 17.20 -7.46
CA ARG A 549 3.37 17.79 -8.76
C ARG A 549 2.43 17.33 -9.86
N ILE A 550 2.21 18.21 -10.83
CA ILE A 550 1.43 17.94 -12.03
C ILE A 550 2.28 18.27 -13.26
N TYR A 551 2.48 17.27 -14.11
CA TYR A 551 3.32 17.31 -15.29
C TYR A 551 2.49 17.46 -16.56
N ASP A 552 3.05 18.16 -17.53
CA ASP A 552 2.58 18.21 -18.91
C ASP A 552 2.73 16.84 -19.56
N ASN A 553 1.65 16.33 -20.15
CA ASN A 553 1.62 14.99 -20.72
C ASN A 553 2.46 14.84 -22.01
N GLU A 554 2.80 15.94 -22.69
CA GLU A 554 3.58 15.95 -23.93
C GLU A 554 5.05 16.25 -23.69
N THR A 555 5.38 17.09 -22.71
CA THR A 555 6.76 17.58 -22.53
C THR A 555 7.42 17.12 -21.24
N GLY A 556 6.65 16.62 -20.27
CA GLY A 556 7.15 16.33 -18.92
C GLY A 556 7.52 17.57 -18.11
N SER A 557 7.14 18.79 -18.55
CA SER A 557 7.37 20.00 -17.76
C SER A 557 6.37 20.11 -16.61
N ILE A 558 6.81 20.60 -15.45
CA ILE A 558 5.92 20.85 -14.31
C ILE A 558 4.96 22.00 -14.65
N LEU A 559 3.65 21.73 -14.61
CA LEU A 559 2.57 22.69 -14.79
C LEU A 559 2.16 23.33 -13.46
N TRP A 560 2.31 22.58 -12.36
CA TRP A 560 1.93 22.98 -11.01
C TRP A 560 2.64 22.11 -10.00
N GLU A 561 3.01 22.70 -8.86
CA GLU A 561 3.54 21.97 -7.72
C GLU A 561 3.15 22.63 -6.40
N ARG A 562 3.04 21.83 -5.33
CA ARG A 562 2.83 22.31 -3.96
C ARG A 562 3.66 21.52 -2.99
N ASP A 563 4.38 22.25 -2.15
CA ASP A 563 4.97 21.72 -0.93
C ASP A 563 3.85 21.35 0.05
N THR A 564 3.80 20.07 0.41
CA THR A 564 2.87 19.52 1.40
C THR A 564 3.56 19.13 2.70
N ALA A 565 4.89 19.20 2.80
CA ALA A 565 5.67 18.87 4.00
C ALA A 565 5.59 19.97 5.08
N ARG A 566 4.37 20.32 5.49
CA ARG A 566 4.05 21.45 6.37
C ARG A 566 2.76 21.21 7.16
N GLY A 567 2.48 22.09 8.12
CA GLY A 567 1.23 22.07 8.89
C GLY A 567 0.01 22.54 8.09
N PHE A 568 -1.16 22.00 8.42
CA PHE A 568 -2.46 22.34 7.81
C PHE A 568 -3.57 22.55 8.84
N ASP A 569 -4.42 23.54 8.59
CA ASP A 569 -5.69 23.69 9.26
C ASP A 569 -6.70 22.68 8.70
N THR A 570 -7.30 21.87 9.58
CA THR A 570 -8.19 20.77 9.19
C THR A 570 -9.65 21.03 9.54
N VAL A 571 -10.55 20.47 8.74
CA VAL A 571 -12.01 20.59 8.96
C VAL A 571 -12.49 19.84 10.20
N ASN A 572 -11.74 18.84 10.65
CA ASN A 572 -12.05 18.04 11.84
C ASN A 572 -11.32 18.53 13.10
N GLY A 573 -10.50 19.59 13.01
CA GLY A 573 -9.79 20.18 14.15
C GLY A 573 -8.64 19.33 14.70
N VAL A 574 -8.20 18.32 13.93
CA VAL A 574 -7.03 17.50 14.25
C VAL A 574 -5.80 18.19 13.66
N ASP A 575 -4.75 18.38 14.46
CA ASP A 575 -3.49 18.90 13.93
C ASP A 575 -2.96 17.97 12.83
N ALA A 576 -2.77 18.53 11.64
CA ALA A 576 -2.26 17.79 10.49
C ALA A 576 -0.95 18.36 9.98
N PHE A 577 -0.04 17.46 9.64
CA PHE A 577 1.22 17.75 8.97
C PHE A 577 1.33 16.80 7.78
N GLY A 578 1.75 17.33 6.62
CA GLY A 578 2.05 16.49 5.46
C GLY A 578 3.53 16.11 5.40
N GLY A 579 3.90 15.20 4.51
CA GLY A 579 5.26 14.68 4.36
C GLY A 579 5.39 13.87 3.08
N SER A 580 6.30 12.90 3.06
CA SER A 580 6.52 12.01 1.92
C SER A 580 5.24 11.29 1.47
N MET A 581 5.11 11.04 0.17
CA MET A 581 3.96 10.34 -0.41
C MET A 581 4.38 9.01 -1.05
N SER A 582 3.87 7.91 -0.49
CA SER A 582 4.08 6.56 -1.02
C SER A 582 2.91 5.65 -0.62
N GLY A 583 2.82 4.49 -1.27
CA GLY A 583 1.75 3.51 -1.12
C GLY A 583 0.44 3.90 -1.80
N ALA A 584 -0.12 5.07 -1.48
CA ALA A 584 -1.26 5.65 -2.17
C ALA A 584 -0.82 6.69 -3.18
N GLY A 585 -1.51 6.73 -4.34
CA GLY A 585 -1.39 7.83 -5.29
C GLY A 585 -2.49 8.86 -5.16
N PRO A 586 -2.32 10.02 -5.80
CA PRO A 586 -3.36 11.03 -5.89
C PRO A 586 -4.57 10.52 -6.66
N THR A 587 -5.74 11.08 -6.39
CA THR A 587 -7.00 10.80 -7.09
C THR A 587 -7.55 12.10 -7.65
N VAL A 588 -8.03 12.05 -8.90
CA VAL A 588 -8.71 13.18 -9.54
C VAL A 588 -10.12 12.75 -9.88
N ALA A 589 -11.13 13.50 -9.44
CA ALA A 589 -12.52 13.23 -9.75
C ALA A 589 -13.40 14.43 -9.43
N GLN A 590 -14.49 14.63 -10.19
CA GLN A 590 -15.56 15.57 -9.89
C GLN A 590 -15.07 17.00 -9.54
N GLY A 591 -14.02 17.48 -10.21
CA GLY A 591 -13.48 18.83 -10.02
C GLY A 591 -12.41 18.94 -8.94
N HIS A 592 -12.02 17.81 -8.35
CA HIS A 592 -11.15 17.76 -7.18
C HIS A 592 -9.89 16.94 -7.47
N LEU A 593 -8.76 17.42 -6.96
CA LEU A 593 -7.52 16.67 -6.80
C LEU A 593 -7.35 16.36 -5.32
N ILE A 594 -7.20 15.09 -4.98
CA ILE A 594 -7.14 14.57 -3.62
C ILE A 594 -5.86 13.78 -3.44
N ALA A 595 -5.10 14.06 -2.38
CA ALA A 595 -3.88 13.33 -2.06
C ALA A 595 -3.71 13.17 -0.55
N ASN A 596 -3.28 12.00 -0.13
CA ASN A 596 -2.70 11.84 1.21
C ASN A 596 -1.27 12.37 1.21
N SER A 597 -0.84 12.93 2.33
CA SER A 597 0.51 13.44 2.53
C SER A 597 1.04 12.98 3.88
N GLY A 598 2.15 12.23 3.86
CA GLY A 598 2.75 11.59 5.02
C GLY A 598 2.97 10.09 4.88
N TYR A 599 4.22 9.65 5.02
CA TYR A 599 4.62 8.25 4.89
C TYR A 599 5.75 7.93 5.86
N GLY A 600 5.46 7.87 7.15
CA GLY A 600 6.44 7.56 8.21
C GLY A 600 6.88 6.09 8.26
N LEU A 601 7.29 5.53 7.12
CA LEU A 601 7.83 4.19 6.96
C LEU A 601 9.09 4.25 6.10
N TYR A 602 9.99 3.27 6.26
CA TYR A 602 11.18 3.12 5.42
C TYR A 602 12.05 4.40 5.33
N PHE A 603 12.20 5.11 6.45
CA PHE A 603 13.00 6.34 6.54
C PHE A 603 12.49 7.49 5.68
N HIS A 604 11.16 7.63 5.58
CA HIS A 604 10.50 8.75 4.93
C HIS A 604 9.77 9.66 5.93
N GLU A 605 9.44 10.87 5.48
CA GLU A 605 8.84 11.88 6.34
C GLU A 605 7.40 11.52 6.72
N PRO A 606 7.07 11.53 8.01
CA PRO A 606 5.74 11.21 8.48
C PRO A 606 4.75 12.32 8.19
N GLY A 607 3.48 11.95 8.22
CA GLY A 607 2.38 12.89 8.14
C GLY A 607 1.03 12.17 8.19
N ASN A 608 -0.01 12.96 8.35
CA ASN A 608 -1.37 12.48 8.62
C ASN A 608 -2.43 13.30 7.89
N ALA A 609 -2.06 14.00 6.81
CA ALA A 609 -2.96 14.90 6.11
C ALA A 609 -3.61 14.22 4.90
N LEU A 610 -4.92 14.40 4.75
CA LEU A 610 -5.63 14.28 3.48
C LEU A 610 -5.87 15.70 2.95
N LEU A 611 -5.44 15.96 1.72
CA LEU A 611 -5.49 17.28 1.10
C LEU A 611 -6.42 17.26 -0.11
N VAL A 612 -7.35 18.21 -0.16
CA VAL A 612 -8.31 18.35 -1.26
C VAL A 612 -8.14 19.71 -1.93
N TYR A 613 -7.86 19.69 -3.22
CA TYR A 613 -7.67 20.86 -4.07
C TYR A 613 -8.81 20.96 -5.08
N SER A 614 -9.23 22.19 -5.36
CA SER A 614 -10.19 22.50 -6.42
C SER A 614 -9.78 23.80 -7.12
N VAL A 615 -10.44 24.10 -8.24
CA VAL A 615 -10.20 25.34 -8.99
C VAL A 615 -10.58 26.55 -8.13
N ASP A 616 -9.61 27.43 -7.92
CA ASP A 616 -9.68 28.60 -7.04
C ASP A 616 -10.03 28.26 -5.57
N GLY A 617 -9.96 26.99 -5.15
CA GLY A 617 -10.32 26.54 -3.80
C GLY A 617 -11.81 26.64 -3.51
N ARG A 618 -12.65 26.62 -4.56
CA ARG A 618 -14.11 26.71 -4.46
C ARG A 618 -14.77 25.38 -4.25
#